data_AF-A0A0F9DV62-F1
#
_entry.id   AF-A0A0F9DV62-F1
#
_cell.length_a   1.000
_cell.length_b   1.000
_cell.length_c   1.000
_cell.angle_alpha   90.00
_cell.angle_beta   90.00
_cell.angle_gamma   90.00
#
_symmetry.space_group_name_H-M   'P 1'
#
loop_
_entity.id
_entity.type
_entity.pdbx_description
1 polymer ?
#
loop_
_entity_poly.entity_id
_entity_poly.type
_entity_poly.pdbx_seq_one_letter_code
_entity_poly.pdbx_strand_id
1 'polypeptide(L)' 'MEEKKGKKMNAADEILKEALTLRAPQKAKLIDKLLLSLDKPDSEIDELWAEEAEKRIDAYESGYIKTVTLEKVLQKYQ' A
#
# COMPACT_ATOMS: atom_id res chain seq x y z
N MET A 1 -14.18 -8.47 42.76
CA MET A 1 -14.96 -8.77 41.54
C MET A 1 -14.33 -7.97 40.42
N GLU A 2 -13.59 -8.63 39.54
CA GLU A 2 -12.96 -7.97 38.40
C GLU A 2 -14.01 -7.68 37.32
N GLU A 3 -14.29 -6.40 37.09
CA GLU A 3 -15.04 -5.97 35.91
C GLU A 3 -14.20 -6.25 34.66
N LYS A 4 -14.57 -7.28 33.91
CA LYS A 4 -14.15 -7.44 32.52
C LYS A 4 -14.66 -6.22 31.75
N LYS A 5 -13.78 -5.24 31.51
CA LYS A 5 -14.02 -4.17 30.52
C LYS A 5 -14.22 -4.83 29.16
N GLY A 6 -15.48 -5.05 28.78
CA GLY A 6 -15.83 -5.50 27.44
C GLY A 6 -15.21 -4.55 26.42
N LYS A 7 -14.50 -5.11 25.45
CA LYS A 7 -13.89 -4.36 24.33
C LYS A 7 -14.99 -3.48 23.71
N LYS A 8 -14.86 -2.16 23.85
CA LYS A 8 -15.81 -1.20 23.30
C LYS A 8 -15.80 -1.38 21.77
N MET A 9 -16.93 -1.77 21.18
CA MET A 9 -17.04 -1.82 19.72
C MET A 9 -16.79 -0.42 19.17
N ASN A 10 -15.95 -0.32 18.15
CA ASN A 10 -15.72 0.93 17.47
C ASN A 10 -16.62 1.01 16.22
N ALA A 11 -16.67 2.20 15.60
CA ALA A 11 -17.50 2.42 14.41
C ALA A 11 -17.17 1.45 13.26
N ALA A 12 -15.94 0.98 13.16
CA ALA A 12 -15.55 0.01 12.12
C ALA A 12 -16.16 -1.38 12.37
N ASP A 13 -16.26 -1.81 13.63
CA ASP A 13 -16.91 -3.08 14.00
C ASP A 13 -18.41 -3.06 13.66
N GLU A 14 -19.08 -1.91 13.86
CA GLU A 14 -20.50 -1.73 13.51
C GLU A 14 -20.72 -1.74 12.00
N ILE A 15 -19.91 -1.00 11.23
CA ILE A 15 -19.96 -0.98 9.76
C ILE A 15 -19.66 -2.36 9.18
N LEU A 16 -18.70 -3.10 9.76
CA LEU A 16 -18.36 -4.45 9.34
C LEU A 16 -19.55 -5.40 9.50
N LYS A 17 -20.27 -5.30 10.61
CA LYS A 17 -21.47 -6.12 10.86
C LYS A 17 -22.51 -5.92 9.76
N GLU A 18 -22.76 -4.68 9.34
CA GLU A 18 -23.69 -4.37 8.24
C GLU A 18 -23.15 -4.86 6.89
N ALA A 19 -21.86 -4.60 6.60
CA ALA A 19 -21.22 -5.01 5.36
C ALA A 19 -21.27 -6.53 5.13
N LEU A 20 -21.17 -7.33 6.20
CA LEU A 20 -21.26 -8.79 6.12
C LEU A 20 -22.65 -9.30 5.72
N THR A 21 -23.72 -8.52 5.94
CA THR A 21 -25.09 -8.88 5.52
C THR A 21 -25.36 -8.70 4.03
N LEU A 22 -24.48 -7.99 3.32
CA LEU A 22 -24.64 -7.68 1.89
C LEU A 22 -24.45 -8.93 1.02
N ARG A 23 -25.11 -8.94 -0.14
CA ARG A 23 -24.89 -9.97 -1.18
C ARG A 23 -23.50 -9.81 -1.80
N ALA A 24 -22.96 -10.90 -2.37
CA ALA A 24 -21.60 -10.91 -2.90
C ALA A 24 -21.26 -9.74 -3.86
N PRO A 25 -22.12 -9.34 -4.82
CA PRO A 25 -21.80 -8.21 -5.70
C PRO A 25 -21.74 -6.87 -4.96
N GLN A 26 -22.57 -6.68 -3.94
CA GLN A 26 -22.60 -5.46 -3.13
C GLN A 26 -21.36 -5.37 -2.22
N LYS A 27 -20.91 -6.51 -1.68
CA LYS A 27 -19.67 -6.59 -0.90
C LYS A 27 -18.45 -6.21 -1.75
N ALA A 28 -18.34 -6.78 -2.95
CA ALA A 28 -17.25 -6.45 -3.88
C ALA A 28 -17.21 -4.95 -4.18
N LYS A 29 -18.35 -4.35 -4.55
CA LYS A 29 -18.45 -2.91 -4.82
C LYS A 29 -18.09 -2.03 -3.61
N LEU A 30 -18.42 -2.46 -2.39
CA LEU A 30 -18.05 -1.73 -1.17
C LEU A 30 -16.54 -1.82 -0.93
N ILE A 31 -15.95 -3.01 -1.09
CA ILE A 31 -14.50 -3.22 -0.97
C ILE A 31 -13.75 -2.34 -1.97
N ASP A 32 -14.17 -2.31 -3.24
CA ASP A 32 -13.54 -1.48 -4.27
C ASP A 32 -13.52 0.00 -3.88
N LYS A 33 -14.65 0.52 -3.38
CA LYS A 33 -14.73 1.92 -2.92
C LYS A 33 -13.84 2.19 -1.72
N LEU A 34 -13.75 1.26 -0.78
CA LEU A 34 -12.87 1.39 0.38
C LEU A 34 -11.41 1.37 -0.05
N LEU A 35 -11.03 0.47 -0.95
CA LEU A 35 -9.68 0.42 -1.51
C LEU A 35 -9.32 1.73 -2.23
N LEU A 36 -10.20 2.24 -3.08
CA LEU A 36 -10.03 3.53 -3.75
C LEU A 36 -9.92 4.70 -2.77
N SER A 37 -10.56 4.62 -1.60
CA SER A 37 -10.46 5.68 -0.58
C SER A 37 -9.11 5.69 0.16
N LEU A 38 -8.37 4.57 0.13
CA LEU A 38 -7.02 4.45 0.67
C LEU A 38 -5.97 4.90 -0.34
N ASP A 39 -6.27 4.80 -1.63
CA ASP A 39 -5.43 5.26 -2.73
C ASP A 39 -5.54 6.78 -2.87
N LYS A 40 -4.90 7.49 -1.93
CA LYS A 40 -4.80 8.94 -1.94
C LYS A 40 -3.44 9.32 -2.50
N PRO A 41 -3.35 9.74 -3.78
CA PRO A 41 -2.11 10.26 -4.31
C PRO A 41 -1.71 11.49 -3.51
N ASP A 42 -0.43 11.55 -3.18
CA ASP A 42 0.17 12.66 -2.47
C ASP A 42 1.22 13.28 -3.40
N SER A 43 0.90 14.46 -3.92
CA SER A 43 1.75 15.14 -4.90
C SER A 43 3.13 15.47 -4.34
N GLU A 44 3.25 15.72 -3.03
CA GLU A 44 4.55 15.97 -2.40
C GLU A 44 5.40 14.70 -2.44
N ILE A 45 4.80 13.54 -2.17
CA ILE A 45 5.48 12.24 -2.29
C ILE A 45 5.88 12.00 -3.75
N ASP A 46 4.97 12.22 -4.71
CA ASP A 46 5.26 12.03 -6.14
C ASP A 46 6.44 12.89 -6.61
N GLU A 47 6.50 14.16 -6.18
CA GLU A 47 7.62 15.07 -6.48
C GLU A 47 8.95 14.56 -5.88
N LEU A 48 8.93 14.09 -4.63
CA LEU A 48 10.12 13.52 -3.99
C LEU A 48 10.61 12.24 -4.69
N TRP A 49 9.69 11.40 -5.17
CA TRP A 49 10.05 10.20 -5.94
C TRP A 49 10.64 10.56 -7.30
N ALA A 50 10.10 11.57 -7.99
CA ALA A 50 10.64 12.06 -9.25
C ALA A 50 12.06 12.59 -9.08
N GLU A 51 12.30 13.42 -8.06
CA GLU A 51 13.63 13.95 -7.75
C GLU A 51 14.64 12.84 -7.43
N GLU A 52 14.25 11.86 -6.60
CA GLU A 52 15.11 10.72 -6.27
C GLU A 52 15.41 9.82 -7.49
N ALA A 53 14.44 9.63 -8.39
CA ALA A 53 14.63 8.85 -9.61
C ALA A 53 15.70 9.50 -10.51
N GLU A 54 15.61 10.80 -10.76
CA GLU A 54 16.59 11.55 -11.55
C GLU A 54 17.98 11.50 -10.89
N LYS A 55 18.07 11.75 -9.57
CA LYS A 55 19.33 11.65 -8.83
C LYS A 55 20.01 10.28 -8.96
N ARG A 56 19.23 9.20 -9.01
CA ARG A 56 19.77 7.84 -9.17
C ARG A 56 20.29 7.59 -10.58
N ILE A 57 19.65 8.15 -11.60
CA ILE A 57 20.13 8.10 -12.98
C ILE A 57 21.46 8.87 -13.08
N ASP A 58 21.51 10.10 -12.59
CA ASP A 58 22.72 10.92 -12.60
C ASP A 58 23.89 10.21 -11.89
N ALA A 59 23.65 9.65 -10.70
CA ALA A 59 24.67 8.93 -9.95
C ALA A 59 25.14 7.65 -10.65
N TYR A 60 24.27 6.99 -11.41
CA TYR A 60 24.63 5.84 -12.23
C TYR A 60 25.52 6.27 -13.40
N GLU A 61 25.09 7.28 -14.15
CA GLU A 61 25.80 7.80 -15.31
C GLU A 61 27.17 8.39 -14.94
N SER A 62 27.26 9.03 -13.77
CA SER A 62 28.51 9.56 -13.24
C SER A 62 29.43 8.48 -12.62
N GLY A 63 28.99 7.23 -12.56
CA GLY A 63 29.73 6.12 -11.94
C GLY A 63 29.86 6.20 -10.41
N TYR A 64 29.04 7.02 -9.76
CA TYR A 64 29.07 7.21 -8.30
C TYR A 64 28.46 6.02 -7.54
N ILE A 65 27.49 5.32 -8.14
CA ILE A 65 26.86 4.13 -7.55
C ILE A 65 27.30 2.83 -8.22
N LYS A 66 27.38 1.75 -7.42
CA LYS A 66 27.67 0.41 -7.91
C LYS A 66 26.42 -0.24 -8.48
N THR A 67 26.56 -0.98 -9.56
CA THR A 67 25.48 -1.75 -10.17
C THR A 67 25.73 -3.26 -10.09
N VAL A 68 24.67 -4.03 -10.32
CA VAL A 68 24.73 -5.47 -10.55
C VAL A 68 24.31 -5.75 -11.99
N THR A 69 24.93 -6.74 -12.61
CA THR A 69 24.55 -7.12 -13.99
C THR A 69 23.21 -7.85 -14.00
N LEU A 70 22.54 -7.82 -15.16
CA LEU A 70 21.26 -8.50 -15.34
C LEU A 70 21.38 -10.01 -15.08
N GLU A 71 22.47 -10.64 -15.54
CA GLU A 71 22.72 -12.06 -15.37
C GLU A 71 22.74 -12.44 -13.88
N LYS A 72 23.35 -11.60 -13.04
CA LYS A 72 23.41 -11.81 -11.58
C LYS A 72 22.02 -11.75 -10.94
N VAL A 73 21.14 -10.87 -11.44
CA VAL A 73 19.75 -10.77 -10.95
C VAL A 73 18.92 -11.98 -11.35
N LEU A 74 19.06 -12.42 -12.61
CA LEU A 74 18.27 -13.52 -13.17
C LEU A 74 18.71 -14.91 -12.69
N GLN A 75 19.88 -15.04 -12.08
CA GLN A 75 20.43 -16.31 -11.59
C GLN A 75 19.45 -17.09 -10.69
N LYS A 76 18.58 -16.42 -9.94
CA LYS A 76 17.58 -17.07 -9.06
C LYS A 76 16.44 -17.76 -9.81
N TYR A 77 16.23 -17.42 -11.08
CA TYR A 77 15.09 -17.85 -11.90
C TYR A 77 15.51 -18.81 -13.03
N GLN A 78 16.79 -19.20 -13.08
CA GLN A 78 17.31 -20.22 -13.99
C GLN A 78 17.27 -21.61 -13.35
#